data_AF-A0A661ESS5-F1
#
_entry.id   AF-A0A661ESS5-F1
#
_cell.length_a   1.000
_cell.length_b   1.000
_cell.length_c   1.000
_cell.angle_alpha   90.00
_cell.angle_beta   90.00
_cell.angle_gamma   90.00
#
_symmetry.space_group_name_H-M   'P 1'
#
loop_
_entity.id
_entity.type
_entity.pdbx_description
1 polymer ?
#
loop_
_entity_poly.entity_id
_entity_poly.type
_entity_poly.pdbx_seq_one_letter_code
_entity_poly.pdbx_strand_id
1 'polypeptide(L)' 'MNEIVLINVSGGDRPGLSAALTAVLADYDVPVLDIGQASIHAELSLGILVQIPTATESAAVLKDILFKAHEMDV' A
#
# COMPACT_ATOMS: atom_id res chain seq x y z
N MET A 1 17.14 -5.36 11.15
CA MET A 1 16.51 -6.43 10.34
C MET A 1 15.38 -5.73 9.61
N ASN A 2 15.31 -5.86 8.28
CA ASN A 2 14.24 -5.20 7.53
C ASN A 2 12.90 -5.82 7.91
N GLU A 3 11.85 -5.01 7.95
CA GLU A 3 10.51 -5.46 8.29
C GLU A 3 9.78 -5.88 7.01
N ILE A 4 9.25 -7.10 6.97
CA ILE A 4 8.37 -7.54 5.89
C ILE A 4 6.94 -7.32 6.35
N VAL A 5 6.21 -6.49 5.61
CA VAL A 5 4.84 -6.10 5.95
C VAL A 5 3.91 -6.43 4.79
N LEU A 6 2.79 -7.07 5.09
CA LEU A 6 1.70 -7.26 4.13
C LEU A 6 0.64 -6.19 4.38
N ILE A 7 0.46 -5.30 3.41
CA ILE A 7 -0.59 -4.27 3.41
C ILE A 7 -1.79 -4.86 2.66
N ASN A 8 -2.95 -4.91 3.31
CA ASN A 8 -4.21 -5.28 2.67
C ASN A 8 -5.11 -4.05 2.60
N VAL A 9 -5.63 -3.78 1.41
CA VAL A 9 -6.59 -2.71 1.13
C VAL A 9 -7.83 -3.35 0.52
N SER A 10 -8.99 -3.01 1.04
CA SER A 10 -10.28 -3.49 0.56
C SER A 10 -11.29 -2.36 0.61
N GLY A 11 -12.09 -2.21 -0.44
CA GLY A 11 -13.06 -1.13 -0.57
C GLY A 11 -13.52 -0.99 -2.01
N GLY A 12 -14.22 0.10 -2.33
CA GLY A 12 -14.63 0.38 -3.70
C GLY A 12 -13.43 0.54 -4.64
N ASP A 13 -13.42 -0.20 -5.75
CA ASP A 13 -12.38 -0.10 -6.78
C ASP A 13 -12.47 1.23 -7.52
N ARG A 14 -11.31 1.88 -7.70
CA ARG A 14 -11.21 3.22 -8.25
C ARG A 14 -9.96 3.37 -9.10
N PRO A 15 -10.05 4.08 -10.25
CA PRO A 15 -8.88 4.38 -11.06
C PRO A 15 -7.80 5.10 -10.25
N GLY A 16 -6.56 4.61 -10.33
CA GLY A 16 -5.39 5.26 -9.75
C GLY A 16 -5.06 4.85 -8.31
N LEU A 17 -5.89 4.04 -7.63
CA LEU A 17 -5.62 3.65 -6.23
C LEU A 17 -4.27 2.92 -6.08
N SER A 18 -4.00 1.90 -6.88
CA SER A 18 -2.73 1.16 -6.83
C SER A 18 -1.52 2.07 -7.13
N ALA A 19 -1.68 3.00 -8.08
CA ALA A 19 -0.64 3.99 -8.39
C ALA A 19 -0.40 4.97 -7.23
N ALA A 20 -1.46 5.44 -6.58
CA ALA A 20 -1.38 6.36 -5.45
C ALA A 20 -0.71 5.73 -4.23
N LEU A 21 -1.07 4.49 -3.91
CA LEU A 21 -0.46 3.75 -2.80
C LEU A 21 1.01 3.40 -3.08
N THR A 22 1.33 2.94 -4.29
CA THR A 22 2.72 2.63 -4.66
C THR A 22 3.59 3.88 -4.80
N ALA A 23 3.02 5.04 -5.12
CA ALA A 23 3.74 6.32 -5.08
C ALA A 23 4.21 6.67 -3.66
N VAL A 24 3.35 6.48 -2.65
CA VAL A 24 3.76 6.66 -1.24
C VAL A 24 4.91 5.72 -0.89
N LEU A 25 4.85 4.45 -1.29
CA LEU A 25 5.96 3.51 -1.05
C LEU A 25 7.26 3.97 -1.74
N ALA A 26 7.16 4.52 -2.95
CA ALA A 26 8.30 5.05 -3.70
C ALA A 26 8.92 6.28 -3.03
N ASP A 27 8.12 7.17 -2.44
CA ASP A 27 8.63 8.35 -1.71
C ASP A 27 9.51 7.96 -0.50
N TYR A 28 9.33 6.75 0.03
CA TYR A 28 10.10 6.18 1.14
C TYR A 28 11.17 5.16 0.69
N ASP A 29 11.40 4.99 -0.62
CA ASP A 29 12.27 3.97 -1.19
C ASP A 29 11.97 2.54 -0.66
N VAL A 30 10.69 2.23 -0.41
CA VAL A 30 10.26 0.92 0.11
C VAL A 30 10.09 -0.06 -1.05
N PRO A 31 10.88 -1.15 -1.12
CA PRO A 31 10.72 -2.17 -2.14
C PRO A 31 9.40 -2.94 -1.98
N VAL A 32 8.66 -3.06 -3.08
CA VAL A 32 7.55 -4.00 -3.23
C VAL A 32 8.12 -5.37 -3.57
N LEU A 33 7.82 -6.37 -2.75
CA LEU A 33 8.24 -7.76 -2.94
C LEU A 33 7.23 -8.55 -3.79
N ASP A 34 5.94 -8.30 -3.58
CA ASP A 34 4.86 -8.94 -4.32
C ASP A 34 3.61 -8.05 -4.30
N ILE A 35 2.76 -8.18 -5.32
CA ILE A 35 1.50 -7.47 -5.41
C ILE A 35 0.43 -8.34 -6.07
N GLY A 36 -0.71 -8.48 -5.39
CA GLY A 36 -1.88 -9.19 -5.89
C GLY A 36 -3.11 -8.32 -5.81
N GLN A 37 -3.91 -8.29 -6.87
CA GLN A 37 -5.15 -7.53 -6.93
C GLN A 37 -6.29 -8.39 -7.50
N ALA A 38 -7.45 -8.30 -6.86
CA ALA A 38 -8.71 -8.82 -7.38
C ALA A 38 -9.77 -7.71 -7.32
N SER A 39 -10.58 -7.58 -8.37
CA SER A 39 -11.73 -6.68 -8.40
C SER A 39 -12.97 -7.50 -8.78
N ILE A 40 -13.98 -7.51 -7.91
CA ILE A 40 -15.24 -8.23 -8.12
C ILE A 40 -16.38 -7.28 -7.81
N HIS A 41 -17.28 -7.05 -8.77
CA HIS A 41 -18.41 -6.12 -8.63
C HIS A 41 -18.00 -4.70 -8.16
N ALA A 42 -16.88 -4.19 -8.66
CA ALA A 42 -16.29 -2.91 -8.26
C ALA A 42 -15.88 -2.84 -6.78
N GLU A 43 -15.70 -3.99 -6.13
CA GLU A 43 -15.03 -4.11 -4.84
C GLU A 43 -13.60 -4.62 -5.07
N LEU A 44 -12.64 -3.86 -4.57
CA LEU A 44 -11.21 -4.15 -4.63
C LEU A 44 -10.79 -5.01 -3.44
N SER A 45 -9.90 -5.96 -3.71
CA SER A 45 -9.01 -6.57 -2.73
C SER A 45 -7.58 -6.47 -3.26
N LEU A 46 -6.73 -5.70 -2.58
CA LEU A 46 -5.35 -5.45 -2.95
C LEU A 46 -4.44 -5.88 -1.80
N GLY A 47 -3.52 -6.78 -2.08
CA GLY A 47 -2.44 -7.19 -1.19
C GLY A 47 -1.10 -6.71 -1.73
N ILE A 48 -0.33 -5.98 -0.92
CA ILE A 48 1.02 -5.53 -1.26
C ILE A 48 1.98 -6.01 -0.18
N LEU A 49 2.92 -6.88 -0.56
CA LEU A 49 3.99 -7.31 0.33
C LEU A 49 5.19 -6.36 0.13
N VAL A 50 5.64 -5.71 1.19
CA VAL A 50 6.72 -4.73 1.14
C VAL A 50 7.83 -5.06 2.12
N GLN A 51 9.03 -4.57 1.83
CA GLN A 51 10.18 -4.68 2.73
C GLN A 51 10.61 -3.30 3.22
N ILE A 52 10.21 -2.90 4.42
CA ILE A 52 10.60 -1.60 4.97
C ILE A 52 12.06 -1.66 5.45
N PRO A 53 12.97 -0.82 4.90
CA PRO A 53 14.36 -0.77 5.34
C PRO A 53 14.46 -0.35 6.81
N THR A 54 15.40 -0.90 7.59
CA THR A 54 15.58 -0.51 9.01
C THR A 54 15.90 0.99 9.20
N ALA A 55 16.42 1.67 8.18
CA ALA A 55 16.67 3.11 8.21
C ALA A 55 15.38 3.96 8.09
N THR A 56 14.27 3.34 7.64
CA THR A 56 12.97 3.97 7.44
C THR A 56 12.07 3.63 8.62
N GLU A 57 11.42 4.63 9.21
CA GLU A 57 10.46 4.40 10.29
C GLU A 57 9.17 3.81 9.72
N SER A 58 8.89 2.54 10.01
CA SER A 58 7.72 1.83 9.50
C SER A 58 6.40 2.50 9.89
N ALA A 59 6.32 3.10 11.08
CA ALA A 59 5.16 3.87 11.51
C ALA A 59 4.86 5.07 10.58
N ALA A 60 5.88 5.75 10.05
CA ALA A 60 5.69 6.87 9.13
C ALA A 60 5.13 6.40 7.78
N VAL A 61 5.71 5.33 7.21
CA VAL A 61 5.25 4.72 5.95
C VAL A 61 3.79 4.27 6.07
N LEU A 62 3.47 3.53 7.13
CA LEU A 62 2.12 2.99 7.33
C LEU A 62 1.09 4.10 7.61
N LYS A 63 1.49 5.17 8.32
CA LYS A 63 0.64 6.36 8.52
C LYS A 63 0.28 7.02 7.19
N ASP A 64 1.24 7.23 6.30
CA ASP A 64 0.99 7.92 5.04
C ASP A 64 0.21 7.03 4.05
N ILE A 65 0.45 5.71 4.06
CA ILE A 65 -0.38 4.74 3.34
C ILE A 65 -1.83 4.80 3.84
N LEU A 66 -2.05 4.80 5.16
CA LEU A 66 -3.38 4.88 5.76
C LEU A 66 -4.10 6.18 5.35
N PHE A 67 -3.42 7.32 5.43
CA PHE A 67 -4.01 8.59 5.00
C PHE A 67 -4.31 8.61 3.51
N LYS A 68 -3.41 8.08 2.67
CA LYS A 68 -3.64 8.01 1.22
C LYS A 68 -4.81 7.11 0.86
N ALA A 69 -4.94 5.96 1.52
CA ALA A 69 -6.08 5.05 1.38
C ALA A 69 -7.38 5.77 1.76
N HIS A 70 -7.39 6.46 2.90
CA HIS A 70 -8.56 7.23 3.35
C HIS A 70 -8.95 8.35 2.38
N GLU A 71 -7.98 9.12 1.85
CA GLU A 71 -8.23 10.14 0.81
C GLU A 71 -8.83 9.56 -0.48
N MET A 72 -8.59 8.27 -0.72
CA MET A 72 -9.10 7.53 -1.86
C MET A 72 -10.46 6.85 -1.58
N ASP A 73 -11.03 7.08 -0.39
CA ASP A 73 -12.25 6.45 0.14
C ASP A 73 -12.16 4.91 0.22
N VAL A 74 -10.99 4.37 0.63
CA VAL A 74 -10.79 2.96 0.96
C VAL A 74 -10.19 2.74 2.35
#